data_AF-A0A087T0P4-F1
#
_entry.id   AF-A0A087T0P4-F1
#
_cell.length_a   1.000
_cell.length_b   1.000
_cell.length_c   1.000
_cell.angle_alpha   90.00
_cell.angle_beta   90.00
_cell.angle_gamma   90.00
#
_symmetry.space_group_name_H-M   'P 1'
#
loop_
_entity.id
_entity.type
_entity.pdbx_description
1 polymer ?
#
loop_
_entity_poly.entity_id
_entity_poly.type
_entity_poly.pdbx_seq_one_letter_code
_entity_poly.pdbx_strand_id
1 'polypeptide(L)'
;MSIKDNLADKNETENFIEEDNKFQKSTSQTFLKEIVKKVELHLSLHIPKPSLTQSYVYFLLRKLESLPTVTTYEEASELMPEYFEFGFINQHPLVALNQVLSNIYLPLFQDEHLITKILPENCKLQSKQALSLLSEFNQETTEFIHSTNEAILQIEKPFVFRLPDIPSSCVPEELAQEVQFVAETQEFVSEWITVITDLLEEFSQKENPGSDLLSEIEFWKRQKFKLSTYFDQLSHSGIQKSINILQLAN
;
A
#
# COMPACT_ATOMS: atom_id res chain seq x y z
N MET A 1 -37.07 32.78 66.44
CA MET A 1 -37.72 31.65 67.13
C MET A 1 -36.93 30.40 66.76
N SER A 2 -36.15 29.72 67.59
CA SER A 2 -35.65 29.88 68.96
C SER A 2 -34.39 29.00 69.06
N ILE A 3 -33.33 29.52 69.70
CA ILE A 3 -32.46 28.87 70.72
C ILE A 3 -31.66 27.62 70.25
N LYS A 4 -30.36 27.73 69.94
CA LYS A 4 -29.13 27.68 70.81
C LYS A 4 -28.85 26.31 71.47
N ASP A 5 -27.63 25.79 71.24
CA ASP A 5 -26.56 25.51 72.24
C ASP A 5 -25.34 24.87 71.50
N ASN A 6 -24.13 25.46 71.45
CA ASN A 6 -23.05 25.57 72.47
C ASN A 6 -22.53 24.19 72.94
N LEU A 7 -21.24 23.86 73.11
CA LEU A 7 -19.98 24.60 73.34
C LEU A 7 -18.78 23.61 73.29
N ALA A 8 -17.59 24.11 72.88
CA ALA A 8 -16.21 23.85 73.36
C ALA A 8 -15.61 22.42 73.33
N ASP A 9 -14.32 22.13 73.14
CA ASP A 9 -13.02 22.76 73.48
C ASP A 9 -11.98 22.40 72.37
N LYS A 10 -11.11 23.28 71.82
CA LYS A 10 -9.88 23.93 72.34
C LYS A 10 -8.81 23.03 72.97
N ASN A 11 -7.61 23.04 72.34
CA ASN A 11 -6.23 23.11 72.88
C ASN A 11 -5.28 22.35 71.91
N GLU A 12 -4.41 23.03 71.14
CA GLU A 12 -3.03 23.42 71.53
C GLU A 12 -2.22 22.18 71.96
N THR A 13 -1.13 21.74 71.31
CA THR A 13 0.16 22.44 71.13
C THR A 13 1.14 21.54 70.35
N GLU A 14 2.00 22.19 69.55
CA GLU A 14 3.47 21.97 69.44
C GLU A 14 4.10 20.64 68.95
N ASN A 15 4.78 20.77 67.80
CA ASN A 15 6.25 20.61 67.64
C ASN A 15 6.91 19.27 67.21
N PHE A 16 7.65 19.43 66.10
CA PHE A 16 8.95 18.84 65.69
C PHE A 16 9.02 17.45 65.01
N ILE A 17 9.30 17.54 63.70
CA ILE A 17 10.32 16.85 62.89
C ILE A 17 10.76 15.45 63.33
N GLU A 18 10.47 14.45 62.51
CA GLU A 18 11.43 13.40 62.15
C GLU A 18 11.07 12.83 60.76
N GLU A 19 11.99 13.04 59.81
CA GLU A 19 12.00 12.39 58.51
C GLU A 19 12.19 10.90 58.71
N ASP A 20 11.29 10.06 58.19
CA ASP A 20 11.68 8.72 57.79
C ASP A 20 10.75 8.13 56.72
N ASN A 21 11.32 8.01 55.52
CA ASN A 21 11.10 6.97 54.52
C ASN A 21 9.69 6.32 54.45
N LYS A 22 8.82 6.88 53.61
CA LYS A 22 7.75 6.10 52.96
C LYS A 22 7.85 6.23 51.45
N PHE A 23 8.40 5.16 50.87
CA PHE A 23 8.26 4.74 49.47
C PHE A 23 7.05 5.39 48.78
N GLN A 24 7.30 6.30 47.84
CA GLN A 24 6.34 6.64 46.81
C GLN A 24 6.05 5.36 46.03
N LYS A 25 4.97 4.66 46.40
CA LYS A 25 4.29 3.74 45.50
C LYS A 25 3.76 4.59 44.36
N SER A 26 4.55 4.73 43.29
CA SER A 26 4.04 5.15 42.00
C SER A 26 2.91 4.17 41.66
N THR A 27 1.68 4.66 41.80
CA THR A 27 0.51 3.85 41.49
C THR A 27 0.47 3.78 39.98
N SER A 28 1.00 2.69 39.42
CA SER A 28 0.91 2.41 37.99
C SER A 28 -0.56 2.31 37.60
N GLN A 29 -1.14 3.43 37.16
CA GLN A 29 -2.48 3.45 36.59
C GLN A 29 -2.45 2.69 35.28
N THR A 30 -3.07 1.52 35.27
CA THR A 30 -3.30 0.73 34.07
C THR A 30 -4.54 1.33 33.39
N PHE A 31 -4.35 1.97 32.25
CA PHE A 31 -5.46 2.47 31.43
C PHE A 31 -5.93 1.36 30.49
N LEU A 32 -7.20 0.98 30.62
CA LEU A 32 -7.83 0.03 29.72
C LEU A 32 -8.34 0.80 28.49
N LYS A 33 -7.55 0.81 27.42
CA LYS A 33 -7.91 1.45 26.16
C LYS A 33 -8.75 0.47 25.33
N GLU A 34 -10.05 0.67 25.30
CA GLU A 34 -10.93 -0.06 24.40
C GLU A 34 -10.77 0.50 22.98
N ILE A 35 -10.15 -0.29 22.09
CA ILE A 35 -10.01 0.06 20.68
C ILE A 35 -11.29 -0.40 19.97
N VAL A 36 -12.23 0.52 19.78
CA VAL A 36 -13.45 0.25 19.02
C VAL A 36 -13.18 0.50 17.54
N LYS A 37 -13.28 -0.54 16.71
CA LYS A 37 -13.22 -0.40 15.24
C LYS A 37 -14.56 0.16 14.75
N LYS A 38 -14.55 1.40 14.26
CA LYS A 38 -15.70 2.03 13.58
C LYS A 38 -15.57 1.80 12.07
N VAL A 39 -16.57 1.17 11.45
CA VAL A 39 -16.65 1.03 9.99
C VAL A 39 -17.53 2.17 9.48
N GLU A 40 -16.98 3.03 8.62
CA GLU A 40 -17.71 4.12 7.98
C GLU A 40 -17.82 3.81 6.48
N LEU A 41 -19.06 3.81 5.95
CA LEU A 41 -19.34 3.63 4.53
C LEU A 41 -19.63 5.00 3.91
N HIS A 42 -18.84 5.40 2.92
CA HIS A 42 -19.07 6.63 2.17
C HIS A 42 -19.60 6.30 0.78
N LEU A 43 -20.80 6.79 0.46
CA LEU A 43 -21.37 6.71 -0.88
C LEU A 43 -21.02 7.98 -1.66
N SER A 44 -20.27 7.84 -2.74
CA SER A 44 -19.89 8.94 -3.61
C SER A 44 -20.30 8.64 -5.05
N LEU A 45 -21.14 9.50 -5.63
CA LEU A 45 -21.54 9.40 -7.05
C LEU A 45 -20.47 9.91 -8.01
N HIS A 46 -19.53 10.71 -7.51
CA HIS A 46 -18.33 11.14 -8.21
C HIS A 46 -17.13 10.48 -7.54
N ILE A 47 -16.30 9.78 -8.32
CA ILE A 47 -15.11 9.11 -7.82
C ILE A 47 -14.15 10.19 -7.29
N PRO A 48 -13.96 10.35 -5.96
CA PRO A 48 -12.93 11.25 -5.46
C PRO A 48 -11.57 10.76 -5.94
N LYS A 49 -10.55 11.63 -6.01
CA LYS A 49 -9.19 11.19 -6.37
C LYS A 49 -8.84 9.93 -5.58
N PRO A 50 -8.52 8.81 -6.24
CA PRO A 50 -8.40 7.52 -5.57
C PRO A 50 -7.32 7.64 -4.52
N SER A 51 -7.70 7.52 -3.25
CA SER A 51 -6.73 7.32 -2.19
C SER A 51 -6.29 5.86 -2.26
N LEU A 52 -4.98 5.64 -2.30
CA LEU A 52 -4.38 4.30 -2.50
C LEU A 52 -4.61 3.36 -1.30
N THR A 53 -5.18 3.86 -0.22
CA THR A 53 -5.35 3.16 1.06
C THR A 53 -6.79 2.74 1.36
N GLN A 54 -7.75 3.11 0.52
CA GLN A 54 -9.16 2.79 0.74
C GLN A 54 -9.62 1.61 -0.12
N SER A 55 -10.50 0.78 0.44
CA SER A 55 -11.22 -0.24 -0.30
C SER A 55 -12.52 0.34 -0.86
N TYR A 56 -12.78 0.07 -2.13
CA TYR A 56 -13.94 0.58 -2.87
C TYR A 56 -14.88 -0.58 -3.20
N VAL A 57 -16.17 -0.36 -3.01
CA VAL A 57 -17.25 -1.17 -3.58
C VAL A 57 -17.90 -0.34 -4.67
N TYR A 58 -18.02 -0.90 -5.86
CA TYR A 58 -18.69 -0.24 -6.98
C TYR A 58 -19.88 -1.05 -7.44
N PHE A 59 -20.88 -0.35 -7.99
CA PHE A 59 -22.06 -0.93 -8.60
C PHE A 59 -22.16 -0.41 -10.03
N LEU A 60 -22.25 -1.31 -11.00
CA LEU A 60 -22.48 -1.01 -12.41
C LEU A 60 -23.90 -1.42 -12.76
N LEU A 61 -24.61 -0.53 -13.45
CA LEU A 61 -25.96 -0.82 -13.92
C LEU A 61 -25.88 -1.66 -15.20
N ARG A 62 -26.43 -2.87 -15.17
CA ARG A 62 -26.46 -3.80 -16.31
C ARG A 62 -27.63 -3.52 -17.26
N LYS A 63 -28.80 -3.17 -16.73
CA LYS A 63 -30.01 -2.86 -17.53
C LYS A 63 -30.28 -1.36 -17.49
N LEU A 64 -30.42 -0.73 -18.66
CA LEU A 64 -30.80 0.69 -18.81
C LEU A 64 -32.27 0.99 -18.44
N GLU A 65 -33.02 -0.04 -18.01
CA GLU A 65 -34.41 0.09 -17.58
C GLU A 65 -34.50 0.80 -16.23
N SER A 66 -35.67 1.39 -15.95
CA SER A 66 -35.94 2.00 -14.65
C SER A 66 -35.86 0.93 -13.55
N LEU A 67 -35.12 1.24 -12.48
CA LEU A 67 -34.97 0.34 -11.35
C LEU A 67 -36.33 0.10 -10.68
N PRO A 68 -36.69 -1.16 -10.37
CA PRO A 68 -37.90 -1.45 -9.62
C PRO A 68 -37.80 -0.82 -8.23
N THR A 69 -38.91 -0.27 -7.75
CA THR A 69 -38.99 0.25 -6.38
C THR A 69 -39.04 -0.93 -5.43
N VAL A 70 -38.00 -1.08 -4.62
CA VAL A 70 -37.92 -2.18 -3.65
C VAL A 70 -38.19 -1.66 -2.26
N THR A 71 -39.06 -2.35 -1.52
CA THR A 71 -39.48 -1.92 -0.18
C THR A 71 -38.94 -2.80 0.95
N THR A 72 -38.54 -4.03 0.63
CA THR A 72 -38.01 -5.00 1.59
C THR A 72 -36.62 -5.50 1.20
N TYR A 73 -35.82 -5.89 2.20
CA TYR A 73 -34.46 -6.42 1.97
C TYR A 73 -34.49 -7.73 1.17
N GLU A 74 -35.44 -8.61 1.45
CA GLU A 74 -35.57 -9.92 0.79
C GLU A 74 -35.87 -9.74 -0.70
N GLU A 75 -36.83 -8.88 -1.03
CA GLU A 75 -37.16 -8.50 -2.42
C GLU A 75 -35.95 -7.84 -3.12
N ALA A 76 -35.17 -7.03 -2.39
CA ALA A 76 -33.97 -6.41 -2.94
C ALA A 76 -32.86 -7.43 -3.20
N SER A 77 -32.70 -8.43 -2.34
CA SER A 77 -31.71 -9.48 -2.52
C SER A 77 -32.02 -10.37 -3.72
N GLU A 78 -33.30 -10.52 -4.09
CA GLU A 78 -33.70 -11.30 -5.27
C GLU A 78 -33.62 -10.46 -6.56
N LEU A 79 -34.14 -9.23 -6.54
CA LEU A 79 -34.25 -8.41 -7.75
C LEU A 79 -32.95 -7.69 -8.12
N MET A 80 -32.23 -7.11 -7.16
CA MET A 80 -31.10 -6.21 -7.45
C MET A 80 -29.92 -6.86 -8.19
N PRO A 81 -29.55 -8.15 -7.97
CA PRO A 81 -28.48 -8.80 -8.72
C PRO A 81 -28.73 -8.89 -10.24
N GLU A 82 -29.98 -8.81 -10.69
CA GLU A 82 -30.27 -8.76 -12.13
C GLU A 82 -29.99 -7.40 -12.77
N TYR A 83 -30.09 -6.32 -11.99
CA TYR A 83 -29.94 -4.96 -12.46
C TYR A 83 -28.52 -4.42 -12.22
N PHE A 84 -27.84 -4.90 -11.18
CA PHE A 84 -26.54 -4.42 -10.78
C PHE A 84 -25.48 -5.52 -10.85
N GLU A 85 -24.37 -5.19 -11.49
CA GLU A 85 -23.10 -5.84 -11.20
C GLU A 85 -22.44 -5.08 -10.06
N PHE A 86 -21.80 -5.81 -9.15
CA PHE A 86 -21.00 -5.19 -8.11
C PHE A 86 -19.60 -5.75 -8.14
N GLY A 87 -18.65 -4.94 -7.71
CA GLY A 87 -17.27 -5.36 -7.59
C GLY A 87 -16.59 -4.66 -6.43
N PHE A 88 -15.43 -5.22 -6.09
CA PHE A 88 -14.64 -4.81 -4.94
C PHE A 88 -13.20 -4.58 -5.37
N ILE A 89 -12.63 -3.44 -4.96
CA ILE A 89 -11.24 -3.06 -5.26
C ILE A 89 -10.59 -2.65 -3.94
N ASN A 90 -9.58 -3.41 -3.49
CA ASN A 90 -8.84 -3.18 -2.25
C ASN A 90 -7.37 -2.81 -2.47
N GLN A 91 -6.97 -2.55 -3.70
CA GLN A 91 -5.58 -2.33 -4.10
C GLN A 91 -5.49 -1.23 -5.15
N HIS A 92 -4.26 -0.90 -5.57
CA HIS A 92 -4.04 0.09 -6.62
C HIS A 92 -4.85 -0.27 -7.89
N PRO A 93 -5.64 0.65 -8.47
CA PRO A 93 -6.54 0.33 -9.59
C PRO A 93 -5.85 -0.30 -10.80
N LEU A 94 -4.62 0.13 -11.12
CA LEU A 94 -3.83 -0.49 -12.20
C LEU A 94 -3.47 -1.94 -11.90
N VAL A 95 -3.13 -2.27 -10.65
CA VAL A 95 -2.83 -3.65 -10.23
C VAL A 95 -4.09 -4.51 -10.33
N ALA A 96 -5.23 -3.99 -9.86
CA ALA A 96 -6.51 -4.68 -9.96
C ALA A 96 -6.93 -4.93 -11.41
N LEU A 97 -6.82 -3.91 -12.28
CA LEU A 97 -7.12 -4.04 -13.70
C LEU A 97 -6.24 -5.11 -14.36
N ASN A 98 -4.94 -5.04 -14.10
CA ASN A 98 -3.97 -5.95 -14.69
C ASN A 98 -4.21 -7.41 -14.26
N GLN A 99 -4.52 -7.65 -12.98
CA GLN A 99 -4.87 -8.99 -12.49
C GLN A 99 -6.18 -9.51 -13.08
N VAL A 100 -7.21 -8.66 -13.17
CA VAL A 100 -8.50 -9.05 -13.75
C VAL A 100 -8.35 -9.40 -15.24
N LEU A 101 -7.61 -8.59 -16.00
CA LEU A 101 -7.32 -8.87 -17.40
C LEU A 101 -6.49 -10.15 -17.57
N SER A 102 -5.42 -10.32 -16.78
CA SER A 102 -4.49 -11.45 -16.92
C SER A 102 -5.06 -12.78 -16.43
N ASN A 103 -5.80 -12.76 -15.31
CA ASN A 103 -6.20 -13.99 -14.62
C ASN A 103 -7.63 -14.43 -14.93
N ILE A 104 -8.47 -13.51 -15.41
CA ILE A 104 -9.88 -13.79 -15.69
C ILE A 104 -10.14 -13.68 -17.19
N TYR A 105 -9.95 -12.50 -17.77
CA TYR A 105 -10.37 -12.26 -19.14
C TYR A 105 -9.48 -12.92 -20.20
N LEU A 106 -8.15 -12.84 -20.05
CA LEU A 106 -7.23 -13.45 -21.02
C LEU A 106 -7.43 -14.98 -21.15
N PRO A 107 -7.54 -15.77 -20.06
CA PRO A 107 -7.88 -17.19 -20.16
C PRO A 107 -9.25 -17.42 -20.81
N LEU A 108 -10.25 -16.58 -20.51
CA LEU A 108 -11.58 -16.69 -21.12
C LEU A 108 -11.56 -16.45 -22.63
N PHE A 109 -10.72 -15.53 -23.10
CA PHE A 109 -10.57 -15.23 -24.52
C PHE A 109 -9.67 -16.21 -25.28
N GLN A 110 -8.92 -17.06 -24.57
CA GLN A 110 -8.09 -18.11 -25.17
C GLN A 110 -8.85 -19.45 -25.30
N ASP A 111 -9.97 -19.62 -24.59
CA ASP A 111 -10.78 -20.83 -24.66
C ASP A 111 -11.66 -20.88 -25.92
N GLU A 112 -11.13 -21.47 -26.99
CA GLU A 112 -11.83 -21.68 -28.26
C GLU A 112 -13.18 -22.41 -28.10
N HIS A 113 -13.33 -23.27 -27.07
CA HIS A 113 -14.57 -24.01 -26.83
C HIS A 113 -15.67 -23.14 -26.23
N LEU A 114 -15.32 -22.07 -25.50
CA LEU A 114 -16.29 -21.07 -25.04
C LEU A 114 -16.68 -20.15 -26.19
N ILE A 115 -15.72 -19.73 -27.00
CA ILE A 115 -15.95 -18.80 -28.11
C ILE A 115 -16.86 -19.40 -29.19
N THR A 116 -16.66 -20.68 -29.52
CA THR A 116 -17.54 -21.41 -30.46
C THR A 116 -18.97 -21.59 -29.95
N LYS A 117 -19.20 -21.55 -28.63
CA LYS A 117 -20.54 -21.59 -28.02
C LYS A 117 -21.18 -20.21 -27.88
N ILE A 118 -20.39 -19.15 -27.74
CA ILE A 118 -20.85 -17.77 -27.56
C ILE A 118 -21.17 -17.10 -28.90
N LEU A 119 -20.52 -17.52 -30.00
CA LEU A 119 -20.83 -17.04 -31.35
C LEU A 119 -22.31 -17.29 -31.67
N PRO A 120 -23.13 -16.23 -31.86
CA PRO A 120 -24.52 -16.39 -32.21
C PRO A 120 -24.61 -17.14 -33.55
N GLU A 121 -25.56 -18.06 -33.70
CA GLU A 121 -25.83 -18.77 -34.98
C GLU A 121 -26.06 -17.81 -36.16
N ASN A 122 -26.37 -16.54 -35.87
CA ASN A 122 -26.59 -15.46 -36.84
C ASN A 122 -25.33 -14.67 -37.22
N CYS A 123 -24.15 -15.04 -36.74
CA CYS A 123 -22.92 -14.31 -37.05
C CYS A 123 -22.49 -14.61 -38.50
N LYS A 124 -22.59 -13.62 -39.40
CA LYS A 124 -22.22 -13.73 -40.82
C LYS A 124 -20.72 -13.88 -41.09
N LEU A 125 -19.89 -13.77 -40.06
CA LEU A 125 -18.45 -13.96 -40.18
C LEU A 125 -18.14 -15.44 -40.35
N GLN A 126 -17.29 -15.75 -41.33
CA GLN A 126 -16.71 -17.09 -41.45
C GLN A 126 -15.95 -17.40 -40.15
N SER A 127 -16.12 -18.60 -39.58
CA SER A 127 -15.52 -18.99 -38.29
C SER A 127 -14.01 -18.72 -38.23
N LYS A 128 -13.31 -18.89 -39.36
CA LYS A 128 -11.87 -18.58 -39.49
C LYS A 128 -11.53 -17.09 -39.30
N GLN A 129 -12.38 -16.17 -39.76
CA GLN A 129 -12.16 -14.73 -39.59
C GLN A 129 -12.39 -14.31 -38.14
N ALA A 130 -13.39 -14.89 -37.47
CA ALA A 130 -13.64 -14.64 -36.05
C ALA A 130 -12.49 -15.11 -35.16
N LEU A 131 -11.95 -16.31 -35.43
CA LEU A 131 -10.77 -16.83 -34.72
C LEU A 131 -9.52 -15.98 -34.97
N SER A 132 -9.34 -15.47 -36.19
CA SER A 132 -8.24 -14.56 -36.51
C SER A 132 -8.34 -13.24 -35.72
N LEU A 133 -9.50 -12.60 -35.71
CA LEU A 133 -9.72 -11.35 -34.96
C LEU A 133 -9.52 -11.55 -33.45
N LEU A 134 -9.96 -12.69 -32.92
CA LEU A 134 -9.74 -13.03 -31.53
C LEU A 134 -8.25 -13.22 -31.22
N SER A 135 -7.49 -13.87 -32.11
CA SER A 135 -6.05 -14.05 -31.92
C SER A 135 -5.32 -12.71 -31.91
N GLU A 136 -5.71 -11.77 -32.78
CA GLU A 136 -5.20 -10.40 -32.81
C GLU A 136 -5.57 -9.66 -31.52
N PHE A 137 -6.83 -9.74 -31.08
CA PHE A 137 -7.27 -9.13 -29.83
C PHE A 137 -6.54 -9.70 -28.59
N ASN A 138 -6.27 -11.01 -28.58
CA ASN A 138 -5.50 -11.66 -27.51
C ASN A 138 -4.05 -11.19 -27.50
N GLN A 139 -3.45 -10.99 -28.67
CA GLN A 139 -2.11 -10.40 -28.77
C GLN A 139 -2.10 -8.97 -28.21
N GLU A 140 -3.01 -8.11 -28.66
CA GLU A 140 -3.13 -6.73 -28.17
C GLU A 140 -3.41 -6.67 -26.66
N THR A 141 -4.25 -7.58 -26.14
CA THR A 141 -4.52 -7.69 -24.71
C THR A 141 -3.26 -8.09 -23.93
N THR A 142 -2.47 -9.00 -24.47
CA THR A 142 -1.20 -9.44 -23.85
C THR A 142 -0.18 -8.29 -23.84
N GLU A 143 -0.06 -7.54 -24.94
CA GLU A 143 0.80 -6.36 -25.02
C GLU A 143 0.35 -5.26 -24.05
N PHE A 144 -0.97 -5.04 -23.92
CA PHE A 144 -1.53 -4.11 -22.94
C PHE A 144 -1.25 -4.52 -21.50
N ILE A 145 -1.41 -5.80 -21.16
CA ILE A 145 -1.05 -6.37 -19.86
C ILE A 145 0.43 -6.14 -19.57
N HIS A 146 1.32 -6.40 -20.54
CA HIS A 146 2.75 -6.16 -20.39
C HIS A 146 3.06 -4.68 -20.13
N SER A 147 2.52 -3.77 -20.95
CA SER A 147 2.67 -2.32 -20.77
C SER A 147 2.15 -1.83 -19.41
N THR A 148 1.03 -2.39 -18.93
CA THR A 148 0.47 -2.05 -17.62
C THR A 148 1.36 -2.55 -16.47
N ASN A 149 1.95 -3.73 -16.59
CA ASN A 149 2.94 -4.23 -15.62
C ASN A 149 4.15 -3.30 -15.52
N GLU A 150 4.69 -2.85 -16.64
CA GLU A 150 5.82 -1.91 -16.65
C GLU A 150 5.43 -0.57 -16.00
N ALA A 151 4.21 -0.08 -16.25
CA ALA A 151 3.70 1.12 -15.59
C ALA A 151 3.51 0.94 -14.07
N ILE A 152 3.03 -0.22 -13.62
CA ILE A 152 2.93 -0.56 -12.19
C ILE A 152 4.32 -0.53 -11.55
N LEU A 153 5.32 -1.19 -12.16
CA LEU A 153 6.69 -1.19 -11.66
C LEU A 153 7.26 0.24 -11.56
N GLN A 154 6.98 1.09 -12.55
CA GLN A 154 7.37 2.51 -12.54
C GLN A 154 6.70 3.33 -11.44
N ILE A 155 5.47 3.00 -11.06
CA ILE A 155 4.71 3.71 -10.03
C ILE A 155 5.08 3.22 -8.63
N GLU A 156 5.29 1.91 -8.46
CA GLU A 156 5.50 1.32 -7.15
C GLU A 156 6.88 1.60 -6.56
N LYS A 157 7.89 1.96 -7.39
CA LYS A 157 9.31 2.23 -7.02
C LYS A 157 9.60 1.87 -5.55
N PRO A 158 9.62 0.57 -5.18
CA PRO A 158 9.69 0.18 -3.79
C PRO A 158 10.99 0.73 -3.21
N PHE A 159 10.90 1.52 -2.15
CA PHE A 159 12.08 2.13 -1.53
C PHE A 159 12.90 1.02 -0.86
N VAL A 160 14.04 0.66 -1.45
CA VAL A 160 14.83 -0.52 -1.07
C VAL A 160 15.70 -0.24 0.15
N PHE A 161 16.23 0.98 0.26
CA PHE A 161 17.13 1.36 1.35
C PHE A 161 16.34 1.66 2.63
N ARG A 162 16.75 1.13 3.78
CA ARG A 162 16.20 1.59 5.05
C ARG A 162 16.74 2.98 5.37
N LEU A 163 15.89 3.88 5.84
CA LEU A 163 16.31 5.22 6.24
C LEU A 163 16.41 5.31 7.76
N PRO A 164 17.47 5.92 8.32
CA PRO A 164 17.48 6.31 9.71
C PRO A 164 16.42 7.38 9.97
N ASP A 165 15.82 7.33 11.16
CA ASP A 165 14.81 8.30 11.59
C ASP A 165 15.51 9.58 12.04
N ILE A 166 15.81 10.47 11.08
CA ILE A 166 16.51 11.74 11.34
C ILE A 166 15.47 12.79 11.74
N PRO A 167 15.49 13.31 12.98
CA PRO A 167 14.59 14.37 13.39
C PRO A 167 14.79 15.61 12.52
N SER A 168 13.70 16.14 11.95
CA SER A 168 13.77 17.27 11.02
C SER A 168 14.29 18.57 11.64
N SER A 169 14.39 18.65 12.97
CA SER A 169 14.75 19.83 13.75
C SER A 169 16.17 19.81 14.33
N CYS A 170 16.94 18.72 14.15
CA CYS A 170 18.23 18.57 14.82
C CYS A 170 19.40 18.98 13.91
N VAL A 171 20.46 19.54 14.51
CA VAL A 171 21.66 19.96 13.77
C VAL A 171 22.53 18.71 13.51
N PRO A 172 23.05 18.51 12.28
CA PRO A 172 23.89 17.35 11.95
C PRO A 172 25.10 17.15 12.89
N GLU A 173 25.61 18.24 13.46
CA GLU A 173 26.73 18.26 14.40
C GLU A 173 26.37 17.72 15.79
N GLU A 174 25.12 17.85 16.22
CA GLU A 174 24.64 17.31 17.50
C GLU A 174 24.48 15.79 17.41
N LEU A 175 23.87 15.31 16.33
CA LEU A 175 23.70 13.87 16.05
C LEU A 175 25.04 13.16 15.81
N ALA A 176 26.05 13.86 15.30
CA ALA A 176 27.40 13.32 15.10
C ALA A 176 28.12 13.02 16.43
N GLN A 177 27.72 13.66 17.54
CA GLN A 177 28.29 13.42 18.87
C GLN A 177 27.58 12.26 19.61
N GLU A 178 26.40 11.85 19.14
CA GLU A 178 25.64 10.75 19.73
C GLU A 178 26.17 9.40 19.24
N VAL A 179 26.96 8.73 20.10
CA VAL A 179 27.60 7.44 19.80
C VAL A 179 26.59 6.37 19.36
N GLN A 180 25.40 6.35 19.95
CA GLN A 180 24.36 5.38 19.61
C GLN A 180 23.78 5.63 18.22
N PHE A 181 23.45 6.89 17.89
CA PHE A 181 22.91 7.25 16.59
C PHE A 181 23.94 7.06 15.46
N VAL A 182 25.21 7.37 15.72
CA VAL A 182 26.31 7.12 14.78
C VAL A 182 26.46 5.61 14.51
N ALA A 183 26.39 4.76 15.53
CA ALA A 183 26.45 3.31 15.37
C ALA A 183 25.27 2.75 14.55
N GLU A 184 24.04 3.21 14.83
CA GLU A 184 22.84 2.84 14.05
C GLU A 184 22.96 3.33 12.59
N THR A 185 23.47 4.54 12.38
CA THR A 185 23.70 5.09 11.04
C THR A 185 24.78 4.31 10.27
N GLN A 186 25.83 3.82 10.95
CA GLN A 186 26.82 2.93 10.36
C GLN A 186 26.23 1.58 9.96
N GLU A 187 25.32 1.02 10.76
CA GLU A 187 24.59 -0.20 10.41
C GLU A 187 23.77 0.00 9.13
N PHE A 188 23.01 1.11 9.02
CA PHE A 188 22.29 1.45 7.79
C PHE A 188 23.22 1.57 6.57
N VAL A 189 24.38 2.22 6.72
CA VAL A 189 25.36 2.33 5.62
C VAL A 189 25.93 0.96 5.23
N SER A 190 26.21 0.09 6.20
CA SER A 190 26.67 -1.27 5.91
C SER A 190 25.61 -2.04 5.11
N GLU A 191 24.34 -1.92 5.48
CA GLU A 191 23.24 -2.54 4.75
C GLU A 191 23.10 -1.98 3.34
N TRP A 192 23.24 -0.67 3.17
CA TRP A 192 23.20 -0.05 1.84
C TRP A 192 24.33 -0.56 0.96
N ILE A 193 25.53 -0.73 1.52
CA ILE A 193 26.67 -1.31 0.80
C ILE A 193 26.35 -2.75 0.38
N THR A 194 25.83 -3.59 1.28
CA THR A 194 25.42 -4.97 0.94
C THR A 194 24.40 -4.99 -0.19
N VAL A 195 23.35 -4.17 -0.11
CA VAL A 195 22.32 -4.06 -1.16
C VAL A 195 22.91 -3.63 -2.51
N ILE A 196 23.86 -2.69 -2.52
CA ILE A 196 24.55 -2.27 -3.76
C ILE A 196 25.45 -3.39 -4.28
N THR A 197 26.17 -4.10 -3.40
CA THR A 197 27.03 -5.21 -3.78
C THR A 197 26.23 -6.34 -4.39
N ASP A 198 25.12 -6.75 -3.76
CA ASP A 198 24.23 -7.79 -4.28
C ASP A 198 23.67 -7.41 -5.66
N LEU A 199 23.27 -6.14 -5.83
CA LEU A 199 22.83 -5.62 -7.11
C LEU A 199 23.93 -5.70 -8.18
N LEU A 200 25.15 -5.26 -7.87
CA LEU A 200 26.29 -5.32 -8.80
C LEU A 200 26.68 -6.76 -9.15
N GLU A 201 26.55 -7.69 -8.19
CA GLU A 201 26.72 -9.12 -8.44
C GLU A 201 25.64 -9.67 -9.36
N GLU A 202 24.37 -9.29 -9.17
CA GLU A 202 23.26 -9.65 -10.07
C GLU A 202 23.54 -9.20 -11.52
N PHE A 203 24.02 -7.96 -11.70
CA PHE A 203 24.39 -7.44 -13.03
C PHE A 203 25.63 -8.12 -13.63
N SER A 204 26.55 -8.57 -12.77
CA SER A 204 27.79 -9.24 -13.19
C SER A 204 27.55 -10.70 -13.56
N GLN A 205 26.50 -11.31 -13.05
CA GLN A 205 26.06 -12.63 -13.46
C GLN A 205 25.51 -12.55 -14.89
N LYS A 206 26.10 -13.34 -15.79
CA LYS A 206 25.56 -13.52 -17.14
C LYS A 206 24.25 -14.30 -17.05
N GLU A 207 23.14 -13.61 -16.83
CA GLU A 207 21.88 -14.11 -17.36
C GLU A 207 22.03 -14.08 -18.88
N ASN A 208 21.96 -15.25 -19.52
CA ASN A 208 21.82 -15.28 -20.97
C ASN A 208 20.38 -14.84 -21.24
N PRO A 209 20.14 -13.60 -21.76
CA PRO A 209 18.82 -13.31 -22.30
C PRO A 209 18.55 -14.40 -23.34
N GLY A 210 17.30 -14.88 -23.40
CA GLY A 210 16.92 -16.00 -24.26
C GLY A 210 17.40 -15.79 -25.71
N SER A 211 17.33 -16.83 -26.54
CA SER A 211 17.85 -16.78 -27.92
C SER A 211 17.15 -15.78 -28.85
N ASP A 212 16.24 -14.93 -28.34
CA ASP A 212 15.42 -13.98 -29.07
C ASP A 212 15.79 -12.53 -28.76
N LEU A 213 15.82 -11.69 -29.79
CA LEU A 213 16.21 -10.27 -29.72
C LEU A 213 15.25 -9.44 -28.85
N LEU A 214 13.96 -9.79 -28.83
CA LEU A 214 12.99 -9.12 -27.97
C LEU A 214 13.29 -9.38 -26.49
N SER A 215 13.69 -10.61 -26.15
CA SER A 215 14.05 -10.98 -24.78
C SER A 215 15.29 -10.22 -24.28
N GLU A 216 16.25 -9.92 -25.16
CA GLU A 216 17.42 -9.10 -24.83
C GLU A 216 17.03 -7.63 -24.61
N ILE A 217 16.15 -7.07 -25.44
CA ILE A 217 15.67 -5.69 -25.27
C ILE A 217 14.90 -5.54 -23.95
N GLU A 218 14.02 -6.49 -23.63
CA GLU A 218 13.26 -6.50 -22.38
C GLU A 218 14.17 -6.64 -21.16
N PHE A 219 15.17 -7.54 -21.25
CA PHE A 219 16.19 -7.69 -20.21
C PHE A 219 16.89 -6.35 -19.93
N TRP A 220 17.43 -5.69 -20.95
CA TRP A 220 18.14 -4.42 -20.77
C TRP A 220 17.23 -3.28 -20.29
N LYS A 221 15.96 -3.26 -20.70
CA LYS A 221 14.98 -2.31 -20.16
C LYS A 221 14.76 -2.50 -18.67
N ARG A 222 14.55 -3.74 -18.23
CA ARG A 222 14.38 -4.09 -16.81
C ARG A 222 15.61 -3.74 -16.00
N GLN A 223 16.78 -4.08 -16.52
CA GLN A 223 18.08 -3.78 -15.91
C GLN A 223 18.32 -2.27 -15.75
N LYS A 224 18.07 -1.50 -16.80
CA LYS A 224 18.13 -0.02 -16.75
C LYS A 224 17.15 0.54 -15.73
N PHE A 225 15.93 0.02 -15.68
CA PHE A 225 14.90 0.46 -14.74
C PHE A 225 15.32 0.22 -13.27
N LYS A 226 15.84 -0.98 -12.96
CA LYS A 226 16.40 -1.30 -11.65
C LYS A 226 17.50 -0.30 -11.27
N LEU A 227 18.51 -0.11 -12.12
CA LEU A 227 19.62 0.79 -11.83
C LEU A 227 19.15 2.25 -11.60
N SER A 228 18.24 2.73 -12.45
CA SER A 228 17.67 4.08 -12.30
C SER A 228 16.95 4.25 -10.96
N THR A 229 16.22 3.22 -10.52
CA THR A 229 15.49 3.25 -9.25
C THR A 229 16.44 3.31 -8.06
N TYR A 230 17.51 2.49 -8.06
CA TYR A 230 18.50 2.49 -6.98
C TYR A 230 19.27 3.81 -6.95
N PHE A 231 19.64 4.33 -8.12
CA PHE A 231 20.30 5.64 -8.23
C PHE A 231 19.43 6.79 -7.71
N ASP A 232 18.15 6.81 -8.08
CA ASP A 232 17.18 7.79 -7.58
C ASP A 232 17.06 7.70 -6.04
N GLN A 233 17.01 6.49 -5.49
CA GLN A 233 16.90 6.28 -4.05
C GLN A 233 18.17 6.65 -3.29
N LEU A 234 19.36 6.34 -3.83
CA LEU A 234 20.64 6.77 -3.24
C LEU A 234 20.78 8.30 -3.21
N SER A 235 20.11 8.99 -4.14
CA SER A 235 20.04 10.45 -4.17
C SER A 235 19.05 11.03 -3.15
N HIS A 236 18.38 10.19 -2.36
CA HIS A 236 17.42 10.64 -1.36
C HIS A 236 18.08 11.49 -0.27
N SER A 237 17.44 12.61 0.09
CA SER A 237 18.00 13.57 1.06
C SER A 237 18.32 12.97 2.43
N GLY A 238 17.57 11.95 2.87
CA GLY A 238 17.86 11.22 4.11
C GLY A 238 19.19 10.47 4.08
N ILE A 239 19.54 9.86 2.94
CA ILE A 239 20.81 9.15 2.75
C ILE A 239 21.97 10.15 2.75
N GLN A 240 21.82 11.26 2.01
CA GLN A 240 22.83 12.33 1.98
C GLN A 240 23.09 12.93 3.37
N LYS A 241 22.04 13.17 4.16
CA LYS A 241 22.17 13.65 5.54
C LYS A 241 22.87 12.64 6.44
N SER A 242 22.54 11.36 6.31
CA SER A 242 23.17 10.27 7.08
C SER A 242 24.68 10.19 6.81
N ILE A 243 25.07 10.24 5.54
CA ILE A 243 26.48 10.25 5.14
C ILE A 243 27.20 11.48 5.69
N ASN A 244 26.58 12.66 5.65
CA ASN A 244 27.15 13.88 6.19
C ASN A 244 27.34 13.79 7.72
N ILE A 245 26.36 13.26 8.46
CA ILE A 245 26.48 13.06 9.92
C ILE A 245 27.65 12.12 10.24
N LEU A 246 27.81 11.02 9.50
CA LEU A 246 28.96 10.12 9.67
C LEU A 246 30.29 10.76 9.31
N GLN A 247 30.33 11.66 8.32
CA GLN A 247 31.53 12.42 7.96
C GLN A 247 31.92 13.42 9.05
N LEU A 248 30.95 13.95 9.80
CA LEU A 248 31.18 14.87 10.92
C LEU A 248 31.55 14.15 12.22
N ALA A 249 31.17 12.88 12.37
CA ALA A 249 31.46 12.05 13.54
C ALA A 249 32.86 11.40 13.54
N ASN A 250 33.50 11.33 12.37
CA ASN A 250 34.87 10.83 12.16
C ASN A 250 35.89 11.98 12.13
#